data_AF-A0A6G5ACL6-F1
#
_entry.id   AF-A0A6G5ACL6-F1
#
_cell.length_a   1.000
_cell.length_b   1.000
_cell.length_c   1.000
_cell.angle_alpha   90.00
_cell.angle_beta   90.00
_cell.angle_gamma   90.00
#
_symmetry.space_group_name_H-M   'P 1'
#
loop_
_entity.id
_entity.type
_entity.pdbx_description
1 polymer ?
#
loop_
_entity_poly.entity_id
_entity_poly.type
_entity_poly.pdbx_seq_one_letter_code
_entity_poly.pdbx_strand_id
1 'polypeptide(L)'
;MAKLPSLLQQVPNIQHAICADDITIWATKGSDGTIQDALQEAVSVVQDYAAAGSLTCSVDKSELLVYKRRRKTADSPDISLFLDGHPIPLVPRIRILGLYLQSDGKASYTTHLLAQQITQITHMIQRITNRRRGLCEKNVLRLVQALIVSRLTYHLPFHNLRLAQIKKIDILL
;
A
#
# COMPACT_ATOMS: atom_id res chain seq x y z
N MET A 1 11.80 -1.66 18.79
CA MET A 1 12.15 -0.79 17.65
C MET A 1 12.32 0.71 17.99
N ALA A 2 12.35 1.15 19.26
CA ALA A 2 12.26 2.58 19.60
C ALA A 2 13.39 3.48 19.05
N LYS A 3 14.56 2.92 18.71
CA LYS A 3 15.73 3.67 18.23
C LYS A 3 15.89 3.68 16.71
N LEU A 4 15.18 2.81 15.98
CA LEU A 4 15.29 2.73 14.52
C LEU A 4 14.87 4.04 13.81
N PRO A 5 13.77 4.71 14.20
CA PRO A 5 13.40 6.00 13.60
C PRO A 5 14.52 7.05 13.69
N SER A 6 15.18 7.16 14.84
CA SER A 6 16.28 8.13 15.03
C SER A 6 17.52 7.82 14.20
N LEU A 7 17.76 6.55 13.85
CA LEU A 7 18.85 6.17 12.95
C LEU A 7 18.48 6.53 11.50
N LEU A 8 17.27 6.19 11.08
CA LEU A 8 16.77 6.52 9.74
C LEU A 8 16.65 8.03 9.50
N GLN A 9 16.43 8.85 10.53
CA GLN A 9 16.43 10.31 10.41
C GLN A 9 17.80 10.90 10.05
N GLN A 10 18.89 10.16 10.26
CA GLN A 10 20.24 10.62 9.92
C GLN A 10 20.56 10.44 8.43
N VAL A 11 19.85 9.52 7.76
CA VAL A 11 19.99 9.30 6.31
C VAL A 11 19.32 10.47 5.56
N PRO A 12 20.04 11.18 4.69
CA PRO A 12 19.51 12.37 4.02
C PRO A 12 18.43 12.01 2.99
N ASN A 13 17.46 12.92 2.80
CA ASN A 13 16.43 12.87 1.75
C ASN A 13 15.49 11.66 1.74
N ILE A 14 15.47 10.85 2.81
CA ILE A 14 14.49 9.79 2.99
C ILE A 14 13.39 10.17 3.97
N GLN A 15 12.29 9.46 3.88
CA GLN A 15 11.21 9.43 4.86
C GLN A 15 10.88 7.97 5.15
N HIS A 16 10.28 7.71 6.31
CA HIS A 16 9.95 6.35 6.72
C HIS A 16 8.67 6.29 7.56
N ALA A 17 8.08 5.10 7.58
CA ALA A 17 6.96 4.73 8.42
C ALA A 17 7.20 3.32 8.96
N ILE A 18 6.88 3.10 10.23
CA ILE A 18 7.07 1.81 10.90
C ILE A 18 5.75 1.42 11.57
N CYS A 19 5.28 0.22 11.29
CA CYS A 19 4.09 -0.35 11.90
C CYS A 19 4.34 -1.83 12.21
N ALA A 20 4.41 -2.18 13.49
CA ALA A 20 4.82 -3.51 13.94
C ALA A 20 6.16 -3.93 13.29
N ASP A 21 6.15 -4.95 12.44
CA ASP A 21 7.28 -5.46 11.66
C ASP A 21 7.41 -4.85 10.26
N ASP A 22 6.36 -4.17 9.76
CA ASP A 22 6.39 -3.50 8.46
C ASP A 22 7.16 -2.17 8.54
N ILE A 23 8.20 -2.04 7.72
CA ILE A 23 9.00 -0.82 7.56
C ILE A 23 8.87 -0.36 6.11
N THR A 24 8.41 0.87 5.92
CA THR A 24 8.33 1.51 4.60
C THR A 24 9.28 2.69 4.58
N ILE A 25 10.19 2.73 3.60
CA ILE A 25 11.15 3.81 3.39
C ILE A 25 10.93 4.37 1.98
N TRP A 26 10.95 5.69 1.82
CA TRP A 26 10.81 6.32 0.50
C TRP A 26 11.61 7.61 0.39
N ALA A 27 12.00 7.95 -0.83
CA ALA A 27 12.64 9.21 -1.18
C ALA A 27 11.83 9.90 -2.30
N THR A 28 11.79 11.23 -2.29
CA THR A 28 11.00 12.03 -3.25
C THR A 28 11.81 13.09 -3.99
N LYS A 29 13.09 13.24 -3.65
CA LYS A 29 14.00 14.28 -4.16
C LYS A 29 15.36 13.66 -4.46
N GLY A 30 16.09 14.26 -5.40
CA GLY A 30 17.41 13.79 -5.85
C GLY A 30 17.39 13.24 -7.27
N SER A 31 18.57 12.91 -7.80
CA SER A 31 18.72 12.11 -9.02
C SER A 31 18.44 10.64 -8.71
N ASP A 32 18.22 9.81 -9.74
CA ASP A 32 17.98 8.37 -9.56
C ASP A 32 19.13 7.69 -8.78
N GLY A 33 20.39 8.08 -9.04
CA GLY A 33 21.56 7.60 -8.29
C GLY A 33 21.55 8.04 -6.83
N THR A 34 21.31 9.33 -6.54
CA THR A 34 21.23 9.81 -5.15
C THR A 34 20.08 9.16 -4.38
N ILE A 35 18.96 8.90 -5.05
CA ILE A 35 17.83 8.17 -4.46
C ILE A 35 18.24 6.72 -4.16
N GLN A 36 18.91 6.04 -5.10
CA GLN A 36 19.40 4.68 -4.88
C GLN A 36 20.34 4.61 -3.68
N ASP A 37 21.34 5.49 -3.62
CA ASP A 37 22.33 5.50 -2.55
C ASP A 37 21.69 5.74 -1.18
N ALA A 38 20.80 6.74 -1.08
CA ALA A 38 20.10 7.05 0.17
C ALA A 38 19.16 5.92 0.61
N LEU A 39 18.44 5.29 -0.33
CA LEU A 39 17.59 4.14 -0.01
C LEU A 39 18.42 2.92 0.38
N GLN A 40 19.54 2.66 -0.28
CA GLN A 40 20.44 1.55 0.06
C GLN A 40 21.06 1.74 1.44
N GLU A 41 21.50 2.96 1.78
CA GLU A 41 21.99 3.31 3.12
C GLU A 41 20.91 3.04 4.17
N ALA A 42 19.67 3.46 3.92
CA ALA A 42 18.56 3.21 4.82
C ALA A 42 18.25 1.72 4.99
N VAL A 43 18.33 0.93 3.91
CA VAL A 43 18.17 -0.53 3.95
C VAL A 43 19.27 -1.15 4.82
N SER A 44 20.52 -0.76 4.66
CA SER A 44 21.65 -1.21 5.49
C SER A 44 21.43 -0.88 6.98
N VAL A 45 20.97 0.35 7.29
CA VAL A 45 20.64 0.75 8.68
C VAL A 45 19.56 -0.13 9.28
N VAL A 46 18.52 -0.50 8.52
CA VAL A 46 17.46 -1.41 8.98
C VAL A 46 18.03 -2.81 9.23
N GLN A 47 18.86 -3.32 8.32
CA GLN A 47 19.49 -4.63 8.46
C GLN A 47 20.38 -4.70 9.71
N ASP A 48 21.26 -3.71 9.89
CA ASP A 48 22.16 -3.65 11.05
C ASP A 48 21.38 -3.56 12.37
N TYR A 49 20.31 -2.76 12.38
CA TYR A 49 19.43 -2.65 13.54
C TYR A 49 18.68 -3.95 13.84
N ALA A 50 18.18 -4.64 12.81
CA ALA A 50 17.53 -5.93 12.96
C ALA A 50 18.51 -6.98 13.47
N ALA A 51 19.71 -7.06 12.88
CA ALA A 51 20.76 -7.98 13.28
C ALA A 51 21.21 -7.78 14.73
N ALA A 52 21.37 -6.53 15.17
CA ALA A 52 21.66 -6.19 16.56
C ALA A 52 20.55 -6.67 17.53
N GLY A 53 19.31 -6.76 17.04
CA GLY A 53 18.16 -7.32 17.76
C GLY A 53 17.99 -8.84 17.60
N SER A 54 18.93 -9.54 16.95
CA SER A 54 18.78 -10.96 16.56
C SER A 54 17.56 -11.23 15.67
N LEU A 55 17.21 -10.27 14.83
CA LEU A 55 16.14 -10.35 13.84
C LEU A 55 16.74 -10.30 12.42
N THR A 56 16.01 -10.85 11.45
CA THR A 56 16.39 -10.84 10.04
C THR A 56 15.27 -10.23 9.20
N CYS A 57 15.63 -9.46 8.18
CA CYS A 57 14.65 -8.92 7.23
C CYS A 57 14.25 -10.01 6.21
N SER A 58 12.98 -10.05 5.84
CA SER A 58 12.46 -11.06 4.92
C SER A 58 12.65 -10.63 3.48
N VAL A 59 13.69 -11.14 2.81
CA VAL A 59 13.97 -10.88 1.38
C VAL A 59 12.75 -11.13 0.50
N ASP A 60 12.05 -12.26 0.69
CA ASP A 60 10.88 -12.64 -0.12
C ASP A 60 9.67 -11.70 0.01
N LYS A 61 9.63 -10.87 1.05
CA LYS A 61 8.54 -9.91 1.32
C LYS A 61 8.94 -8.48 1.04
N SER A 62 10.23 -8.20 0.85
CA SER A 62 10.73 -6.88 0.53
C SER A 62 10.46 -6.58 -0.94
N GLU A 63 9.86 -5.43 -1.22
CA GLU A 63 9.48 -5.01 -2.57
C GLU A 63 9.95 -3.57 -2.80
N LEU A 64 10.42 -3.27 -4.00
CA LEU A 64 10.76 -1.92 -4.45
C LEU A 64 9.70 -1.43 -5.43
N LEU A 65 9.14 -0.24 -5.19
CA LEU A 65 8.25 0.43 -6.12
C LEU A 65 8.84 1.77 -6.55
N VAL A 66 9.03 1.95 -7.85
CA VAL A 66 9.34 3.26 -8.41
C VAL A 66 8.06 3.95 -8.87
N TYR A 67 7.70 5.03 -8.17
CA TYR A 67 6.48 5.79 -8.43
C TYR A 67 6.71 6.91 -9.47
N LYS A 68 6.10 6.79 -10.66
CA LYS A 68 6.18 7.77 -11.75
C LYS A 68 4.77 8.09 -12.28
N ARG A 69 4.20 9.22 -11.82
CA ARG A 69 2.84 9.68 -12.19
C ARG A 69 2.69 10.08 -13.67
N ARG A 70 3.77 10.49 -14.34
CA ARG A 70 3.80 10.78 -15.78
C ARG A 70 4.82 9.87 -16.45
N ARG A 71 4.41 9.21 -17.54
CA ARG A 71 5.33 8.50 -18.44
C ARG A 71 6.29 9.53 -19.03
N LYS A 72 7.48 9.69 -18.44
CA LYS A 72 8.63 10.10 -19.23
C LYS A 72 9.13 8.86 -19.99
N THR A 73 9.51 9.13 -21.23
CA THR A 73 10.01 8.23 -22.26
C THR A 73 11.04 7.22 -21.76
N ALA A 74 10.89 5.98 -22.26
CA ALA A 74 11.85 4.88 -22.48
C ALA A 74 12.84 4.43 -21.38
N ASP A 75 13.31 5.29 -20.50
CA ASP A 75 14.32 4.90 -19.52
C ASP A 75 13.66 4.55 -18.19
N SER A 76 13.50 3.25 -17.98
CA SER A 76 13.29 2.69 -16.65
C SER A 76 14.39 3.23 -15.75
N PRO A 77 14.06 3.84 -14.59
CA PRO A 77 15.09 4.30 -13.68
C PRO A 77 15.89 3.07 -13.24
N ASP A 78 17.22 3.15 -13.35
CA ASP A 78 18.13 2.08 -12.96
C ASP A 78 18.35 2.15 -11.45
N ILE A 79 17.28 1.90 -10.69
CA ILE A 79 17.32 1.82 -9.23
C ILE A 79 17.24 0.35 -8.85
N SER A 80 18.33 -0.15 -8.31
CA SER A 80 18.46 -1.49 -7.75
C SER A 80 18.87 -1.38 -6.28
N LEU A 81 18.18 -2.14 -5.42
CA LEU A 81 18.48 -2.22 -4.00
C LEU A 81 18.77 -3.65 -3.64
N PHE A 82 19.62 -3.85 -2.64
CA PHE A 82 20.01 -5.16 -2.16
C PHE A 82 19.74 -5.28 -0.66
N LEU A 83 19.19 -6.43 -0.26
CA LEU A 83 18.95 -6.84 1.11
C LEU A 83 19.68 -8.17 1.34
N ASP A 84 20.63 -8.18 2.27
CA ASP A 84 21.51 -9.31 2.57
C ASP A 84 22.17 -9.89 1.31
N GLY A 85 22.60 -9.00 0.39
CA GLY A 85 23.20 -9.36 -0.91
C GLY A 85 22.20 -9.83 -1.98
N HIS A 86 20.91 -9.93 -1.67
CA HIS A 86 19.86 -10.32 -2.61
C HIS A 86 19.16 -9.09 -3.18
N PRO A 87 18.91 -9.02 -4.50
CA PRO A 87 18.21 -7.88 -5.09
C PRO A 87 16.76 -7.83 -4.63
N ILE A 88 16.31 -6.66 -4.19
CA ILE A 88 14.91 -6.40 -3.88
C ILE A 88 14.14 -6.27 -5.20
N PRO A 89 13.09 -7.07 -5.45
CA PRO A 89 12.37 -7.05 -6.72
C PRO A 89 11.65 -5.72 -6.95
N LEU A 90 11.83 -5.17 -8.15
CA LEU A 90 11.04 -4.04 -8.64
C LEU A 90 9.64 -4.51 -9.04
N VAL A 91 8.62 -4.04 -8.33
CA VAL A 91 7.23 -4.41 -8.57
C VAL A 91 6.44 -3.26 -9.19
N PRO A 92 5.43 -3.52 -10.05
CA PRO A 92 4.56 -2.47 -10.58
C PRO A 92 3.53 -1.98 -9.56
N ARG A 93 3.36 -2.73 -8.45
CA ARG A 93 2.40 -2.47 -7.40
C ARG A 93 2.91 -3.03 -6.08
N ILE A 94 2.89 -2.21 -5.03
CA ILE A 94 3.28 -2.59 -3.66
C ILE A 94 2.07 -2.50 -2.74
N ARG A 95 2.07 -3.30 -1.65
CA ARG A 95 1.05 -3.24 -0.60
C ARG A 95 1.65 -2.69 0.69
N ILE A 96 1.12 -1.58 1.20
CA ILE A 96 1.56 -0.95 2.45
C ILE A 96 0.35 -0.85 3.39
N LEU A 97 0.39 -1.56 4.52
CA LEU A 97 -0.70 -1.59 5.52
C LEU A 97 -2.08 -1.95 4.94
N GLY A 98 -2.12 -2.71 3.83
CA GLY A 98 -3.37 -3.06 3.13
C GLY A 98 -3.78 -2.07 2.02
N LEU A 99 -3.13 -0.92 1.91
CA LEU A 99 -3.27 -0.01 0.76
C LEU A 99 -2.37 -0.46 -0.39
N TYR A 100 -2.89 -0.40 -1.62
CA TYR A 100 -2.13 -0.76 -2.82
C TYR A 100 -1.70 0.50 -3.58
N LEU A 101 -0.40 0.70 -3.75
CA LEU A 101 0.14 1.77 -4.60
C LEU A 101 0.61 1.18 -5.92
N GLN A 102 0.25 1.85 -7.02
CA GLN A 102 0.68 1.48 -8.37
C GLN A 102 1.76 2.47 -8.84
N SER A 103 2.75 1.95 -9.57
CA SER A 103 3.86 2.76 -10.10
C SER A 103 3.39 3.91 -11.00
N ASP A 104 2.27 3.74 -11.69
CA ASP A 104 1.66 4.73 -12.57
C ASP A 104 0.73 5.74 -11.86
N GLY A 105 0.59 5.64 -10.54
CA GLY A 105 -0.28 6.49 -9.73
C GLY A 105 -1.77 6.30 -9.99
N LYS A 106 -2.18 5.25 -10.72
CA LYS A 106 -3.59 4.91 -10.86
C LYS A 106 -4.08 4.15 -9.62
N ALA A 107 -5.39 4.20 -9.44
CA ALA A 107 -6.12 3.41 -8.45
C ALA A 107 -6.94 2.28 -9.11
N SER A 108 -6.57 1.84 -10.31
CA SER A 108 -7.35 0.87 -11.09
C SER A 108 -7.44 -0.47 -10.36
N TYR A 109 -6.36 -0.92 -9.73
CA TYR A 109 -6.36 -2.14 -8.96
C TYR A 109 -7.24 -2.03 -7.72
N THR A 110 -7.06 -0.99 -6.91
CA THR A 110 -7.86 -0.78 -5.68
C THR A 110 -9.34 -0.67 -6.01
N THR A 111 -9.71 0.11 -7.04
CA THR A 111 -11.12 0.25 -7.46
C THR A 111 -11.71 -1.08 -7.95
N HIS A 112 -10.95 -1.92 -8.66
CA HIS A 112 -11.41 -3.24 -9.07
C HIS A 112 -11.58 -4.20 -7.88
N LEU A 113 -10.59 -4.23 -6.98
CA LEU A 113 -10.63 -5.04 -5.76
C LEU A 113 -11.83 -4.68 -4.88
N LEU A 114 -12.04 -3.38 -4.63
CA LEU A 114 -13.17 -2.88 -3.85
C LEU A 114 -14.48 -3.25 -4.52
N ALA A 115 -14.60 -3.09 -5.84
CA ALA A 115 -15.81 -3.46 -6.55
C ALA A 115 -16.16 -4.94 -6.38
N GLN A 116 -15.18 -5.85 -6.53
CA GLN A 116 -15.38 -7.28 -6.31
C GLN A 116 -15.81 -7.60 -4.87
N GLN A 117 -15.12 -7.02 -3.89
CA GLN A 117 -15.44 -7.24 -2.47
C GLN A 117 -16.83 -6.74 -2.11
N ILE A 118 -17.21 -5.55 -2.59
CA ILE A 118 -18.52 -4.96 -2.32
C ILE A 118 -19.61 -5.81 -2.97
N THR A 119 -19.46 -6.22 -4.24
CA THR A 119 -20.44 -7.11 -4.89
C THR A 119 -20.63 -8.41 -4.10
N GLN A 120 -19.55 -9.04 -3.62
CA GLN A 120 -19.62 -10.25 -2.79
C GLN A 120 -20.36 -9.99 -1.47
N ILE A 121 -20.04 -8.90 -0.77
CA ILE A 121 -20.68 -8.52 0.49
C ILE A 121 -22.18 -8.25 0.26
N THR A 122 -22.52 -7.51 -0.79
CA THR A 122 -23.90 -7.21 -1.16
C THR A 122 -24.69 -8.49 -1.43
N HIS A 123 -24.14 -9.45 -2.18
CA HIS A 123 -24.80 -10.75 -2.38
C HIS A 123 -25.01 -11.52 -1.06
N MET A 124 -24.03 -11.49 -0.15
CA MET A 124 -24.17 -12.11 1.17
C MET A 124 -25.30 -11.45 1.98
N ILE A 125 -25.34 -10.12 2.03
CA ILE A 125 -26.38 -9.34 2.71
C ILE A 125 -27.75 -9.64 2.11
N GLN A 126 -27.88 -9.66 0.77
CA GLN A 126 -29.13 -10.00 0.10
C GLN A 126 -29.63 -11.40 0.50
N ARG A 127 -28.73 -12.38 0.62
CA ARG A 127 -29.08 -13.77 1.00
C ARG A 127 -29.68 -13.87 2.40
N ILE A 128 -29.24 -13.03 3.33
CA ILE A 128 -29.69 -13.03 4.74
C ILE A 128 -30.86 -12.07 5.04
N THR A 129 -31.24 -11.24 4.07
CA THR A 129 -32.35 -10.26 4.19
C THR A 129 -33.71 -10.84 3.74
N ASN A 130 -33.80 -12.17 3.55
CA ASN A 130 -34.94 -12.83 2.89
C ASN A 130 -36.32 -12.56 3.53
N ARG A 131 -37.35 -12.40 2.69
CA ARG A 131 -38.65 -11.75 2.98
C ARG A 131 -39.53 -12.30 4.11
N ARG A 132 -39.28 -13.50 4.66
CA ARG A 132 -40.17 -14.12 5.66
C ARG A 132 -39.69 -14.03 7.12
N ARG A 133 -38.38 -14.03 7.37
CA ARG A 133 -37.74 -13.92 8.71
C ARG A 133 -36.31 -13.32 8.64
N GLY A 134 -36.01 -12.54 7.61
CA GLY A 134 -34.69 -11.96 7.38
C GLY A 134 -34.37 -10.80 8.32
N LEU A 135 -33.15 -10.27 8.19
CA LEU A 135 -32.71 -9.09 8.92
C LEU A 135 -33.60 -7.88 8.63
N CYS A 136 -34.02 -7.19 9.70
CA CYS A 136 -34.69 -5.90 9.58
C CYS A 136 -33.75 -4.87 8.95
N GLU A 137 -34.32 -3.88 8.26
CA GLU A 137 -33.62 -2.79 7.58
C GLU A 137 -32.51 -2.15 8.43
N LYS A 138 -32.80 -1.83 9.70
CA LYS A 138 -31.82 -1.27 10.64
C LYS A 138 -30.56 -2.13 10.76
N ASN A 139 -30.69 -3.45 10.77
CA ASN A 139 -29.53 -4.34 10.87
C ASN A 139 -28.81 -4.46 9.53
N VAL A 140 -29.53 -4.41 8.40
CA VAL A 140 -28.94 -4.35 7.06
C VAL A 140 -28.08 -3.11 6.91
N LEU A 141 -28.59 -1.93 7.29
CA LEU A 141 -27.82 -0.68 7.27
C LEU A 141 -26.57 -0.76 8.15
N ARG A 142 -26.65 -1.39 9.33
CA ARG A 142 -25.48 -1.64 10.17
C ARG A 142 -24.44 -2.52 9.48
N LEU A 143 -24.87 -3.54 8.74
CA LEU A 143 -23.96 -4.40 7.98
C LEU A 143 -23.31 -3.66 6.81
N VAL A 144 -24.08 -2.87 6.06
CA VAL A 144 -23.54 -2.02 4.98
C VAL A 144 -22.50 -1.05 5.53
N GLN A 145 -22.80 -0.36 6.64
CA GLN A 145 -21.86 0.55 7.28
C GLN A 145 -20.59 -0.18 7.75
N ALA A 146 -20.75 -1.32 8.42
CA ALA A 146 -19.63 -2.05 9.01
C ALA A 146 -18.75 -2.76 7.98
N LEU A 147 -19.30 -3.22 6.86
CA LEU A 147 -18.58 -4.08 5.90
C LEU A 147 -18.20 -3.36 4.60
N ILE A 148 -19.03 -2.43 4.13
CA ILE A 148 -18.83 -1.72 2.86
C ILE A 148 -18.25 -0.33 3.13
N VAL A 149 -18.97 0.51 3.89
CA VAL A 149 -18.55 1.91 4.11
C VAL A 149 -17.19 1.97 4.80
N SER A 150 -16.97 1.16 5.83
CA SER A 150 -15.67 1.07 6.53
C SER A 150 -14.49 0.81 5.59
N ARG A 151 -14.63 -0.11 4.62
CA ARG A 151 -13.59 -0.40 3.62
C ARG A 151 -13.37 0.76 2.67
N LEU A 152 -14.45 1.34 2.15
CA LEU A 152 -14.33 2.51 1.28
C LEU A 152 -13.63 3.67 1.99
N THR A 153 -14.02 3.97 3.24
CA THR A 153 -13.40 5.04 4.02
C THR A 153 -11.93 4.79 4.31
N TYR A 154 -11.51 3.53 4.42
CA TYR A 154 -10.10 3.18 4.60
C TYR A 154 -9.27 3.38 3.33
N HIS A 155 -9.79 3.02 2.16
CA HIS A 155 -9.00 2.99 0.92
C HIS A 155 -9.07 4.28 0.09
N LEU A 156 -10.26 4.88 -0.06
CA LEU A 156 -10.48 5.93 -1.05
C LEU A 156 -9.70 7.25 -0.82
N PRO A 157 -9.52 7.75 0.43
CA PRO A 157 -8.84 9.04 0.66
C PRO A 157 -7.40 9.11 0.15
N PHE A 158 -6.74 7.96 0.02
CA PHE A 158 -5.33 7.86 -0.40
C PHE A 158 -5.16 7.75 -1.93
N HIS A 159 -6.26 7.76 -2.68
CA HIS A 159 -6.25 7.60 -4.13
C HIS A 159 -6.74 8.86 -4.84
N ASN A 160 -6.05 9.22 -5.92
CA ASN A 160 -6.53 10.24 -6.82
C ASN A 160 -7.54 9.63 -7.82
N LEU A 161 -8.79 9.54 -7.39
CA LEU A 161 -9.88 8.95 -8.16
C LEU A 161 -10.41 9.92 -9.20
N ARG A 162 -10.64 9.42 -10.41
CA ARG A 162 -11.38 10.17 -11.44
C ARG A 162 -12.88 10.17 -11.12
N LEU A 163 -13.61 11.17 -11.58
CA LEU A 163 -15.07 11.25 -11.42
C LEU A 163 -15.79 9.98 -11.89
N ALA A 164 -15.34 9.36 -12.98
CA ALA A 164 -15.92 8.10 -13.47
C ALA A 164 -15.71 6.92 -12.49
N GLN A 165 -14.59 6.89 -11.76
CA GLN A 165 -14.31 5.87 -10.75
C GLN A 165 -15.15 6.10 -9.48
N ILE A 166 -15.32 7.36 -9.08
CA ILE A 166 -16.20 7.74 -7.96
C ILE A 166 -17.63 7.30 -8.27
N LYS A 167 -18.18 7.70 -9.43
CA LYS A 167 -19.52 7.28 -9.86
C LYS A 167 -19.67 5.76 -9.89
N LYS A 168 -18.64 5.03 -10.34
CA LYS A 168 -18.67 3.57 -10.36
C LYS A 168 -18.74 2.98 -8.95
N ILE A 169 -18.06 3.56 -7.97
CA ILE A 169 -18.13 3.13 -6.58
C ILE A 169 -19.48 3.49 -5.96
N ASP A 170 -20.01 4.68 -6.25
CA ASP A 170 -21.30 5.14 -5.73
C ASP A 170 -22.46 4.22 -6.19
N ILE A 171 -22.41 3.70 -7.42
CA ILE A 171 -23.41 2.74 -7.94
C ILE A 171 -23.39 1.40 -7.15
N LEU A 172 -22.31 1.09 -6.45
CA LEU A 172 -22.19 -0.15 -5.68
C LEU A 172 -22.75 -0.03 -4.25
N LEU A 173 -23.09 1.18 -3.80
CA LEU A 173 -23.78 1.47 -2.55
C LEU A 173 -25.30 1.46 -2.76
#